data_AF-A0A847A014-F1
#
_entry.id   AF-A0A847A014-F1
#
_cell.length_a   1.000
_cell.length_b   1.000
_cell.length_c   1.000
_cell.angle_alpha   90.00
_cell.angle_beta   90.00
_cell.angle_gamma   90.00
#
_symmetry.space_group_name_H-M   'P 1'
#
loop_
_entity.id
_entity.type
_entity.pdbx_description
1 polymer ?
#
loop_
_entity_poly.entity_id
_entity_poly.type
_entity_poly.pdbx_seq_one_letter_code
_entity_poly.pdbx_strand_id
1 'polypeptide(L)'
;MVEILNPGLIDIRPVFETEFREMASLAVTCGELEETRKTLIAKIANDLTLPERQFLLSAKKGAPQWDLLGLEEVQNLPAVRWKLLNIGRMVPAKHRQAVRKLKDYLGV
;
A
#
# COMPACT_ATOMS: atom_id res chain seq x y z
N MET A 1 -2.93 -5.71 -0.32
CA MET A 1 -2.51 -4.66 -1.29
C MET A 1 -3.57 -3.58 -1.32
N VAL A 2 -4.85 -3.91 -1.57
CA VAL A 2 -5.95 -2.97 -1.33
C VAL A 2 -5.93 -2.41 0.09
N GLU A 3 -5.67 -3.24 1.10
CA GLU A 3 -5.53 -2.78 2.51
C GLU A 3 -4.41 -1.76 2.75
N ILE A 4 -3.43 -1.64 1.84
CA ILE A 4 -2.37 -0.61 1.92
C ILE A 4 -2.84 0.68 1.24
N LEU A 5 -3.55 0.55 0.12
CA LEU A 5 -4.04 1.68 -0.67
C LEU A 5 -5.30 2.33 -0.05
N ASN A 6 -6.12 1.52 0.61
CA ASN A 6 -7.34 1.90 1.30
C ASN A 6 -7.38 1.23 2.69
N PRO A 7 -6.55 1.69 3.63
CA PRO A 7 -6.48 1.12 4.96
C PRO A 7 -7.72 1.45 5.78
N GLY A 8 -8.10 0.55 6.69
CA GLY A 8 -9.08 0.86 7.72
C GLY A 8 -8.48 1.85 8.73
N LEU A 9 -9.20 2.94 9.00
CA LEU A 9 -8.77 3.92 9.99
C LEU A 9 -9.04 3.36 11.39
N ILE A 10 -8.00 3.34 12.22
CA ILE A 10 -8.10 3.04 13.65
C ILE A 10 -7.89 4.31 14.45
N ASP A 11 -8.48 4.35 15.64
CA ASP A 11 -8.19 5.37 16.64
C ASP A 11 -6.76 5.15 17.17
N ILE A 12 -5.88 6.10 16.86
CA ILE A 12 -4.48 6.06 17.27
C ILE A 12 -4.25 6.82 18.58
N ARG A 13 -5.26 7.54 19.08
CA ARG A 13 -5.13 8.42 20.24
C ARG A 13 -4.65 7.69 21.49
N PRO A 14 -5.19 6.51 21.88
CA PRO A 14 -4.74 5.84 23.09
C PRO A 14 -3.23 5.59 23.07
N VAL A 15 -2.72 5.03 21.99
CA VAL A 15 -1.29 4.71 21.84
C VAL A 15 -0.46 5.98 21.69
N PHE A 16 -0.93 6.97 20.94
CA PHE A 16 -0.23 8.24 20.79
C PHE A 16 -0.01 8.91 22.15
N GLU A 17 -1.05 8.98 22.97
CA GLU A 17 -1.01 9.67 24.25
C GLU A 17 -0.19 8.94 25.32
N THR A 18 -0.15 7.60 25.29
CA THR A 18 0.58 6.82 26.28
C THR A 18 2.01 6.51 25.91
N GLU A 19 2.31 6.37 24.61
CA GLU A 19 3.60 5.85 24.15
C GLU A 19 4.40 6.85 23.30
N PHE A 20 3.76 7.74 22.54
CA PHE A 20 4.46 8.53 21.52
C PHE A 20 4.50 10.04 21.73
N ARG A 21 3.59 10.63 22.53
CA ARG A 21 3.50 12.09 22.75
C ARG A 21 4.86 12.69 23.13
N GLU A 22 5.53 12.11 24.12
CA GLU A 22 6.80 12.61 24.66
C GLU A 22 8.02 12.17 23.83
N MET A 23 7.84 11.32 22.82
CA MET A 23 8.93 10.88 21.94
C MET A 23 9.14 11.82 20.74
N ALA A 24 8.17 12.67 20.44
CA ALA A 24 8.22 13.52 19.25
C ALA A 24 9.26 14.64 19.43
N SER A 25 10.28 14.68 18.55
CA SER A 25 11.31 15.73 18.56
C SER A 25 10.75 17.11 18.18
N LEU A 26 9.61 17.13 17.50
CA LEU A 26 8.84 18.32 17.16
C LEU A 26 7.44 18.15 17.74
N ALA A 27 6.89 19.23 18.32
CA ALA A 27 5.54 19.21 18.83
C ALA A 27 4.56 18.84 17.72
N VAL A 28 3.78 17.79 17.94
CA VAL A 28 2.74 17.30 17.04
C VAL A 28 1.58 16.80 17.87
N THR A 29 0.37 16.97 17.36
CA THR A 29 -0.87 16.50 17.99
C THR A 29 -1.36 15.23 17.32
N CYS A 30 -2.13 14.43 18.07
CA CYS A 30 -2.82 13.27 17.50
C CYS A 30 -3.71 13.67 16.30
N GLY A 31 -4.38 14.82 16.39
CA GLY A 31 -5.25 15.31 15.33
C GLY A 31 -4.50 15.61 14.02
N GLU A 32 -3.30 16.20 14.11
CA GLU A 32 -2.46 16.44 12.93
C GLU A 32 -2.03 15.13 12.27
N LEU A 33 -1.72 14.09 13.04
CA LEU A 33 -1.38 12.77 12.49
C LEU A 33 -2.59 12.12 11.81
N GLU A 34 -3.78 12.26 12.38
CA GLU A 34 -5.02 11.73 11.80
C GLU A 34 -5.38 12.43 10.48
N GLU A 35 -5.30 13.76 10.42
CA GLU A 35 -5.55 14.53 9.20
C GLU A 35 -4.48 14.30 8.13
N THR A 36 -3.21 14.20 8.54
CA THR A 36 -2.11 13.84 7.63
C THR A 36 -2.34 12.46 7.02
N ARG A 37 -2.77 11.47 7.82
CA ARG A 37 -3.10 10.12 7.34
C ARG A 37 -4.24 10.16 6.31
N LYS A 38 -5.32 10.90 6.57
CA LYS A 38 -6.44 11.05 5.61
C LYS A 38 -5.96 11.67 4.30
N THR A 39 -5.17 12.73 4.40
CA THR A 39 -4.59 13.43 3.25
C THR A 39 -3.70 12.51 2.44
N LEU A 40 -2.81 11.75 3.09
CA LEU A 40 -1.91 10.81 2.43
C LEU A 40 -2.67 9.72 1.66
N ILE A 41 -3.70 9.12 2.27
CA ILE A 41 -4.53 8.10 1.62
C ILE A 41 -5.21 8.69 0.38
N ALA A 42 -5.81 9.88 0.50
CA ALA A 42 -6.47 10.54 -0.61
C ALA A 42 -5.49 10.88 -1.75
N LYS A 43 -4.30 11.40 -1.42
CA LYS A 43 -3.25 11.71 -2.41
C LYS A 43 -2.80 10.46 -3.15
N ILE A 44 -2.46 9.38 -2.44
CA ILE A 44 -2.06 8.12 -3.09
C ILE A 44 -3.17 7.61 -4.02
N ALA A 45 -4.43 7.64 -3.58
CA ALA A 45 -5.56 7.16 -4.40
C ALA A 45 -5.79 8.00 -5.67
N ASN A 46 -5.60 9.31 -5.59
CA ASN A 46 -5.83 10.25 -6.68
C ASN A 46 -4.65 10.35 -7.65
N ASP A 47 -3.42 10.32 -7.12
CA ASP A 47 -2.20 10.57 -7.89
C ASP A 47 -1.72 9.32 -8.64
N LEU A 48 -2.23 8.12 -8.29
CA LEU A 48 -1.92 6.88 -9.02
C LEU A 48 -2.33 6.99 -10.49
N THR A 49 -1.32 7.00 -11.36
CA THR A 49 -1.46 7.01 -12.80
C THR A 49 -1.94 5.66 -13.33
N LEU A 50 -2.44 5.63 -14.57
CA LEU A 50 -2.88 4.38 -15.21
C LEU A 50 -1.76 3.32 -15.30
N PRO A 51 -0.51 3.66 -15.73
CA PRO A 51 0.61 2.70 -15.72
C PRO A 51 0.90 2.13 -14.32
N GLU A 52 0.87 2.95 -13.27
CA GLU A 52 1.12 2.49 -11.90
C GLU A 52 0.02 1.55 -11.41
N ARG A 53 -1.26 1.84 -11.73
CA ARG A 53 -2.39 0.93 -11.43
C ARG A 53 -2.21 -0.42 -12.13
N GLN A 54 -1.84 -0.40 -13.40
CA GLN A 54 -1.57 -1.60 -14.18
C GLN A 54 -0.37 -2.39 -13.62
N PHE A 55 0.70 -1.70 -13.23
CA PHE A 55 1.86 -2.29 -12.57
C PHE A 55 1.44 -3.02 -11.28
N LEU A 56 0.72 -2.35 -10.37
CA LEU A 56 0.26 -2.94 -9.12
C LEU A 56 -0.59 -4.20 -9.34
N LEU A 57 -1.47 -4.19 -10.35
CA LEU A 57 -2.27 -5.35 -10.72
C LEU A 57 -1.40 -6.49 -11.28
N SER A 58 -0.45 -6.20 -12.17
CA SER A 58 0.48 -7.18 -12.73
C SER A 58 1.35 -7.83 -11.65
N ALA A 59 1.84 -7.04 -10.70
CA ALA A 59 2.59 -7.54 -9.55
C ALA A 59 1.72 -8.44 -8.68
N LYS A 60 0.45 -8.08 -8.41
CA LYS A 60 -0.47 -8.91 -7.65
C LYS A 60 -0.82 -10.22 -8.36
N LYS A 61 -0.83 -10.24 -9.70
CA LYS A 61 -0.97 -11.47 -10.50
C LYS A 61 0.27 -12.38 -10.42
N GLY A 62 1.40 -11.86 -9.96
CA GLY A 62 2.67 -12.60 -9.85
C GLY A 62 3.58 -12.47 -11.07
N ALA A 63 3.20 -11.64 -12.04
CA ALA A 63 3.99 -11.36 -13.25
C ALA A 63 4.07 -9.84 -13.44
N PRO A 64 4.96 -9.15 -12.69
CA PRO A 64 5.07 -7.69 -12.74
C PRO A 64 5.56 -7.22 -14.12
N GLN A 65 4.90 -6.19 -14.66
CA GLN A 65 5.31 -5.47 -15.86
C GLN A 65 6.23 -4.30 -15.47
N TRP A 66 7.51 -4.60 -15.25
CA TRP A 66 8.50 -3.66 -14.68
C TRP A 66 8.68 -2.37 -15.48
N ASP A 67 8.49 -2.44 -16.79
CA ASP A 67 8.50 -1.34 -17.74
C ASP A 67 7.48 -0.24 -17.40
N LEU A 68 6.36 -0.59 -16.75
CA LEU A 68 5.35 0.38 -16.32
C LEU A 68 5.76 1.20 -15.09
N LEU A 69 6.74 0.72 -14.30
CA LEU A 69 7.16 1.40 -13.07
C LEU A 69 8.21 2.49 -13.32
N GLY A 70 8.98 2.39 -14.42
CA GLY A 70 10.02 3.37 -14.75
C GLY A 70 11.19 3.43 -13.75
N LEU A 71 11.36 2.39 -12.92
CA LEU A 71 12.42 2.30 -11.93
C LEU A 71 13.35 1.12 -12.23
N GLU A 72 14.65 1.39 -12.24
CA GLU A 72 15.67 0.37 -12.45
C GLU A 72 15.96 -0.41 -11.17
N GLU A 73 16.37 -1.67 -11.32
CA GLU A 73 16.81 -2.58 -10.25
C GLU A 73 15.82 -2.90 -9.11
N VAL A 74 14.59 -2.37 -9.12
CA VAL A 74 13.57 -2.61 -8.07
C VAL A 74 13.25 -4.10 -7.90
N GLN A 75 13.30 -4.88 -8.99
CA GLN A 75 13.14 -6.34 -8.96
C GLN A 75 14.19 -7.07 -8.12
N ASN A 76 15.32 -6.42 -7.82
CA ASN A 76 16.40 -6.98 -7.01
C ASN A 76 16.24 -6.71 -5.52
N LEU A 77 15.37 -5.78 -5.13
CA LEU A 77 15.15 -5.43 -3.73
C LEU A 77 14.61 -6.64 -2.94
N PRO A 78 15.19 -6.98 -1.77
CA PRO A 78 14.77 -8.13 -0.99
C PRO A 78 13.28 -8.13 -0.65
N ALA A 79 12.73 -6.97 -0.27
CA ALA A 79 11.31 -6.83 0.06
C ALA A 79 10.39 -7.11 -1.14
N VAL A 80 10.81 -6.71 -2.34
CA VAL A 80 10.06 -6.93 -3.59
C VAL A 80 10.06 -8.42 -3.93
N ARG A 81 11.23 -9.06 -3.92
CA ARG A 81 11.36 -10.51 -4.14
C ARG A 81 10.55 -11.32 -3.13
N TRP A 82 10.60 -10.93 -1.85
CA TRP A 82 9.81 -11.56 -0.80
C TRP A 82 8.30 -11.42 -1.04
N LYS A 83 7.86 -10.24 -1.50
CA LYS A 83 6.45 -10.01 -1.82
C LYS A 83 5.96 -10.91 -2.96
N LEU A 84 6.76 -11.04 -4.03
CA LEU A 84 6.43 -11.90 -5.16
C LEU A 84 6.40 -13.37 -4.78
N LEU A 85 7.36 -13.83 -3.96
CA LEU A 85 7.36 -15.18 -3.40
C LEU A 85 6.07 -15.46 -2.62
N ASN A 86 5.63 -14.54 -1.77
CA ASN A 86 4.39 -14.69 -1.00
C ASN A 86 3.14 -14.70 -1.88
N ILE A 87 3.13 -13.93 -2.97
CA ILE A 87 2.05 -13.96 -3.96
C ILE A 87 2.00 -15.33 -4.65
N GLY A 88 3.16 -15.87 -5.06
CA GLY A 88 3.25 -17.19 -5.69
C GLY A 88 2.85 -18.35 -4.76
N ARG A 89 2.95 -18.17 -3.44
CA ARG A 89 2.54 -19.17 -2.42
C ARG A 89 1.07 -19.08 -2.00
N MET A 90 0.29 -18.15 -2.54
CA MET A 90 -1.12 -18.01 -2.17
C MET A 90 -1.95 -19.19 -2.67
N VAL A 91 -2.94 -19.60 -1.86
CA VAL A 91 -3.98 -20.56 -2.31
C VAL A 91 -4.68 -19.99 -3.56
N PRO A 92 -4.84 -20.75 -4.66
CA PRO A 92 -5.32 -20.23 -5.94
C PRO A 92 -6.65 -19.46 -5.86
N ALA A 93 -7.61 -19.94 -5.05
CA ALA A 93 -8.88 -19.26 -4.85
C ALA A 93 -8.71 -17.89 -4.16
N LYS A 94 -7.89 -17.82 -3.10
CA LYS A 94 -7.58 -16.57 -2.39
C LYS A 94 -6.78 -15.62 -3.26
N HIS A 95 -5.88 -16.13 -4.10
CA HIS A 95 -5.12 -15.33 -5.07
C HIS A 95 -6.04 -14.65 -6.07
N ARG A 96 -6.93 -15.42 -6.73
CA ARG A 96 -7.92 -14.87 -7.68
C ARG A 96 -8.83 -13.83 -7.03
N GLN A 97 -9.32 -14.09 -5.82
CA GLN A 97 -10.14 -13.12 -5.08
C GLN A 97 -9.36 -11.83 -4.79
N ALA A 98 -8.10 -11.94 -4.36
CA ALA A 98 -7.27 -10.78 -4.06
C ALA A 98 -6.88 -9.97 -5.32
N VAL A 99 -6.69 -10.64 -6.46
CA VAL A 99 -6.49 -9.99 -7.77
C VAL A 99 -7.76 -9.24 -8.18
N ARG A 100 -8.94 -9.87 -8.09
CA ARG A 100 -10.23 -9.24 -8.43
C ARG A 100 -10.50 -8.02 -7.54
N LYS A 101 -10.36 -8.15 -6.22
CA LYS A 101 -10.55 -7.04 -5.28
C LYS A 101 -9.65 -5.85 -5.60
N LEU A 102 -8.40 -6.11 -5.99
CA LEU A 102 -7.47 -5.05 -6.41
C LEU A 102 -7.86 -4.44 -7.74
N LYS A 103 -8.24 -5.26 -8.72
CA LYS A 103 -8.71 -4.81 -10.04
C LYS A 103 -9.89 -3.86 -9.90
N ASP A 104 -10.91 -4.28 -9.15
CA ASP A 104 -12.13 -3.50 -8.91
C ASP A 104 -11.81 -2.16 -8.19
N TYR A 105 -10.90 -2.18 -7.21
CA TYR A 105 -10.47 -0.97 -6.49
C TYR A 105 -9.68 0.01 -7.37
N LEU A 106 -8.81 -0.49 -8.25
CA LEU A 106 -7.97 0.33 -9.11
C LEU A 106 -8.71 0.86 -10.35
N GLY A 107 -9.82 0.23 -10.76
CA GLY A 107 -10.61 0.61 -11.93
C GLY A 107 -9.96 0.23 -13.27
N VAL A 108 -9.17 -0.85 -13.30
CA VAL A 108 -8.46 -1.38 -14.50
C VAL A 108 -8.84 -2.82 -14.80
#